data_AF-A0A536CRN5-F1
#
_entry.id   AF-A0A536CRN5-F1
#
_cell.length_a   1.000
_cell.length_b   1.000
_cell.length_c   1.000
_cell.angle_alpha   90.00
_cell.angle_beta   90.00
_cell.angle_gamma   90.00
#
_symmetry.space_group_name_H-M   'P 1'
#
loop_
_entity.id
_entity.type
_entity.pdbx_description
1 polymer ?
#
loop_
_entity_poly.entity_id
_entity_poly.type
_entity_poly.pdbx_seq_one_letter_code
_entity_poly.pdbx_strand_id
1 'polypeptide(L)'
;LFYSVISLWAALEGSILLWTLVLAGATTFVAFRGTAVLPRLATTALVVLFGMVAFFLLLVTTPAADPFVRLAFPPENGRGPNALLQNHPLMALHPPLLYLGYVLFSVPFAYALSSLILGEGGDRWLVATRRFALASWALLGVGIVAGAWWSYAVLGWGGYWAWDPVENAAIMPWLTATAYLHSVMVEEKRRLLRTWNLTLVIATFALTILGTFLTRSGVVNSVHSFTQSAIGPLLLGYLVALLVLSVGLLLWRSSRREDAGALGAPLSREAVFLFQNVVFMAATLTVLLGTLYPLFAEAISGAQLSIGGPYFDRVEVPLALALLFLMGVGPQLPWHGASRATLERQFTAPALAAAAGALVALASGTTGVAPVLTYALAGFVTATIVQEFARGVRARRTLHGEGGATAFANLFRRNGRRYGGYVVHFGIVLVALAVATSQARTAEAERTLAPGDTLSVGGYTVQLVALRAVHEPQRDSVVADLAIAGNGADQQLHPALVQYPNTTQAVGSPGIAAGARDDLYTILAAYDARGHAWATLRVRVIPLVSWLWAGGGVIGIGALFAALPPPRRRTVELAVAHAAAPAK
;
A
#
# COMPACT_ATOMS: atom_id res chain seq x y z
N LEU A 1 13.40 9.48 24.45
CA LEU A 1 13.80 8.11 24.02
C LEU A 1 13.04 7.63 22.78
N PHE A 2 11.70 7.55 22.81
CA PHE A 2 10.90 7.07 21.65
C PHE A 2 11.27 7.78 20.33
N TYR A 3 11.21 9.11 20.30
CA TYR A 3 11.58 9.88 19.11
C TYR A 3 13.07 9.78 18.74
N SER A 4 13.95 9.53 19.72
CA SER A 4 15.38 9.28 19.48
C SER A 4 15.62 7.97 18.74
N VAL A 5 14.84 6.92 19.03
CA VAL A 5 14.91 5.64 18.29
C VAL A 5 14.37 5.82 16.87
N ILE A 6 13.25 6.54 16.73
CA ILE A 6 12.61 6.82 15.43
C ILE A 6 13.52 7.64 14.52
N SER A 7 14.39 8.49 15.08
CA SER A 7 15.39 9.24 14.32
C SER A 7 16.23 8.36 13.40
N LEU A 8 16.42 7.07 13.73
CA LEU A 8 17.18 6.14 12.90
C LEU A 8 16.60 6.01 11.49
N TRP A 9 15.29 5.98 11.29
CA TRP A 9 14.69 5.88 9.95
C TRP A 9 14.05 7.18 9.47
N ALA A 10 13.90 8.18 10.35
CA ALA A 10 13.52 9.53 9.97
C ALA A 10 14.64 10.25 9.22
N ALA A 11 15.90 10.02 9.60
CA ALA A 11 17.08 10.57 8.94
C ALA A 11 17.41 9.83 7.64
N LEU A 12 18.16 10.48 6.76
CA LEU A 12 18.59 9.90 5.50
C LEU A 12 19.54 8.73 5.73
N GLU A 13 20.63 8.99 6.45
CA GLU A 13 21.76 8.10 6.71
C GLU A 13 21.27 6.79 7.30
N GLY A 14 20.45 6.90 8.36
CA GLY A 14 19.91 5.75 9.04
C GLY A 14 18.82 5.02 8.23
N SER A 15 18.11 5.70 7.32
CA SER A 15 17.17 5.03 6.41
C SER A 15 17.88 4.18 5.34
N ILE A 16 19.03 4.63 4.83
CA ILE A 16 19.89 3.84 3.93
C ILE A 16 20.54 2.69 4.69
N LEU A 17 20.92 2.90 5.95
CA LEU A 17 21.40 1.83 6.82
C LEU A 17 20.30 0.77 7.08
N LEU A 18 19.06 1.20 7.34
CA LEU A 18 17.91 0.30 7.49
C LEU A 18 17.67 -0.50 6.21
N TRP A 19 17.71 0.16 5.04
CA TRP A 19 17.65 -0.48 3.73
C TRP A 19 18.69 -1.62 3.68
N THR A 20 19.96 -1.27 3.89
CA THR A 20 21.11 -2.18 3.85
C THR A 20 20.94 -3.36 4.82
N LEU A 21 20.49 -3.10 6.05
CA LEU A 21 20.30 -4.13 7.07
C LEU A 21 19.23 -5.15 6.66
N VAL A 22 18.08 -4.68 6.17
CA VAL A 22 17.00 -5.57 5.72
C VAL A 22 17.46 -6.40 4.51
N LEU A 23 18.22 -5.80 3.59
CA LEU A 23 18.76 -6.49 2.42
C LEU A 23 19.75 -7.58 2.81
N ALA A 24 20.65 -7.26 3.74
CA ALA A 24 21.60 -8.22 4.26
C ALA A 24 20.87 -9.40 4.89
N GLY A 25 19.85 -9.15 5.73
CA GLY A 25 19.01 -10.20 6.30
C GLY A 25 18.29 -11.06 5.26
N ALA A 26 17.71 -10.45 4.22
CA ALA A 26 17.09 -11.18 3.12
C ALA A 26 18.12 -12.01 2.32
N THR A 27 19.31 -11.47 2.10
CA THR A 27 20.44 -12.15 1.43
C THR A 27 20.91 -13.35 2.24
N THR A 28 21.08 -13.19 3.55
CA THR A 28 21.41 -14.28 4.49
C THR A 28 20.34 -15.38 4.46
N PHE A 29 19.06 -15.02 4.43
CA PHE A 29 17.98 -16.00 4.30
C PHE A 29 18.12 -16.79 2.99
N VAL A 30 18.36 -16.13 1.86
CA VAL A 30 18.55 -16.81 0.56
C VAL A 30 19.81 -17.69 0.58
N ALA A 31 20.88 -17.24 1.24
CA ALA A 31 22.14 -17.97 1.35
C ALA A 31 22.01 -19.30 2.08
N PHE A 32 21.17 -19.38 3.12
CA PHE A 32 20.96 -20.61 3.89
C PHE A 32 19.75 -21.42 3.43
N ARG A 33 18.60 -20.78 3.21
CA ARG A 33 17.34 -21.46 2.87
C ARG A 33 17.14 -21.59 1.37
N GLY A 34 17.53 -20.58 0.59
CA GLY A 34 17.38 -20.60 -0.86
C GLY A 34 18.28 -21.65 -1.51
N THR A 35 19.56 -21.67 -1.15
CA THR A 35 20.56 -22.63 -1.67
C THR A 35 20.23 -24.07 -1.30
N ALA A 36 19.60 -24.31 -0.14
CA ALA A 36 19.14 -25.64 0.26
C ALA A 36 17.97 -26.16 -0.59
N VAL A 37 17.15 -25.28 -1.19
CA VAL A 37 15.95 -25.66 -1.95
C VAL A 37 16.18 -25.63 -3.45
N LEU A 38 16.82 -24.57 -3.97
CA LEU A 38 17.13 -24.37 -5.39
C LEU A 38 18.60 -23.95 -5.55
N PRO A 39 19.58 -24.85 -5.36
CA PRO A 39 21.00 -24.48 -5.24
C PRO A 39 21.49 -23.57 -6.37
N ARG A 40 21.34 -23.99 -7.63
CA ARG A 40 21.87 -23.26 -8.79
C ARG A 40 21.21 -21.88 -8.97
N LEU A 41 19.88 -21.82 -8.91
CA LEU A 41 19.13 -20.55 -9.03
C LEU A 41 19.43 -19.61 -7.86
N ALA A 42 19.47 -20.13 -6.63
CA ALA A 42 19.72 -19.33 -5.44
C ALA A 42 21.15 -18.78 -5.43
N THR A 43 22.15 -19.58 -5.82
CA THR A 43 23.53 -19.13 -5.91
C THR A 43 23.68 -17.99 -6.93
N THR A 44 23.08 -18.09 -8.11
CA THR A 44 23.10 -16.96 -9.07
C THR A 44 22.28 -15.77 -8.56
N ALA A 45 21.18 -15.98 -7.85
CA ALA A 45 20.43 -14.89 -7.22
C ALA A 45 21.25 -14.18 -6.13
N LEU A 46 22.10 -14.91 -5.39
CA LEU A 46 23.02 -14.32 -4.41
C LEU A 46 24.03 -13.38 -5.06
N VAL A 47 24.52 -13.68 -6.26
CA VAL A 47 25.42 -12.74 -6.98
C VAL A 47 24.73 -11.40 -7.19
N VAL A 48 23.46 -11.42 -7.62
CA VAL A 48 22.65 -10.20 -7.79
C VAL A 48 22.46 -9.50 -6.45
N LEU A 49 22.04 -10.23 -5.41
CA LEU A 49 21.81 -9.67 -4.08
C LEU A 49 23.07 -9.06 -3.45
N PHE A 50 24.22 -9.72 -3.57
CA PHE A 50 25.50 -9.18 -3.11
C PHE A 50 25.89 -7.91 -3.87
N GLY A 51 25.62 -7.85 -5.18
CA GLY A 51 25.79 -6.61 -5.95
C GLY A 51 24.92 -5.46 -5.43
N MET A 52 23.67 -5.75 -5.05
CA MET A 52 22.80 -4.76 -4.40
C MET A 52 23.34 -4.35 -3.03
N VAL A 53 23.76 -5.32 -2.20
CA VAL A 53 24.31 -5.06 -0.86
C VAL A 53 25.55 -4.18 -0.97
N ALA A 54 26.44 -4.47 -1.92
CA ALA A 54 27.63 -3.67 -2.17
C ALA A 54 27.29 -2.23 -2.55
N PHE A 55 26.28 -2.03 -3.42
CA PHE A 55 25.83 -0.69 -3.78
C PHE A 55 25.25 0.09 -2.58
N PHE A 56 24.38 -0.52 -1.78
CA PHE A 56 23.81 0.17 -0.61
C PHE A 56 24.84 0.40 0.49
N LEU A 57 25.79 -0.51 0.69
CA LEU A 57 26.96 -0.27 1.55
C LEU A 57 27.82 0.89 1.05
N LEU A 58 28.05 0.98 -0.27
CA LEU A 58 28.75 2.12 -0.85
C LEU A 58 28.05 3.43 -0.49
N LEU A 59 26.71 3.50 -0.61
CA LEU A 59 25.94 4.69 -0.20
C LEU A 59 26.17 5.05 1.27
N VAL A 60 26.09 4.07 2.18
CA VAL A 60 26.35 4.28 3.62
C VAL A 60 27.76 4.82 3.87
N THR A 61 28.75 4.47 3.05
CA THR A 61 30.12 4.98 3.22
C THR A 61 30.36 6.35 2.57
N THR A 62 29.39 6.91 1.84
CA THR A 62 29.55 8.25 1.27
C THR A 62 29.39 9.32 2.35
N PRO A 63 30.15 10.43 2.30
CA PRO A 63 29.96 11.54 3.25
C PRO A 63 28.54 12.11 3.27
N ALA A 64 27.78 11.90 2.20
CA ALA A 64 26.40 12.38 2.05
C ALA A 64 25.35 11.48 2.76
N ALA A 65 25.73 10.28 3.21
CA ALA A 65 24.81 9.33 3.85
C ALA A 65 25.46 8.49 4.97
N ASP A 66 26.62 8.90 5.49
CA ASP A 66 27.35 8.19 6.56
C ASP A 66 26.73 8.44 7.95
N PRO A 67 26.09 7.43 8.58
CA PRO A 67 25.50 7.58 9.91
C PRO A 67 26.54 7.57 11.03
N PHE A 68 27.81 7.29 10.73
CA PHE A 68 28.90 7.14 11.70
C PHE A 68 29.87 8.33 11.72
N VAL A 69 29.49 9.45 11.07
CA VAL A 69 30.25 10.70 11.12
C VAL A 69 30.50 11.10 12.57
N ARG A 70 31.77 11.18 12.94
CA ARG A 70 32.19 11.60 14.29
C ARG A 70 32.14 13.11 14.41
N LEU A 71 31.40 13.60 15.39
CA LEU A 71 31.35 15.02 15.72
C LEU A 71 32.56 15.38 16.62
N ALA A 72 33.29 16.44 16.27
CA ALA A 72 34.39 16.94 17.08
C ALA A 72 33.91 17.44 18.46
N PHE A 73 32.70 17.99 18.51
CA PHE A 73 32.02 18.43 19.73
C PHE A 73 30.60 17.85 19.74
N PRO A 74 30.41 16.63 20.28
CA PRO A 74 29.08 16.03 20.35
C PRO A 74 28.20 16.85 21.31
N PRO A 75 27.03 17.34 20.86
CA PRO A 75 26.12 18.08 21.74
C PRO A 75 25.52 17.13 22.80
N GLU A 76 25.17 17.66 23.97
CA GLU A 76 24.49 16.89 25.03
C GLU A 76 23.16 16.30 24.55
N ASN A 77 22.47 17.01 23.65
CA ASN A 77 21.26 16.55 22.98
C ASN A 77 21.40 16.66 21.46
N GLY A 78 21.06 15.59 20.74
CA GLY A 78 21.00 15.60 19.28
C GLY A 78 19.86 16.47 18.76
N ARG A 79 19.92 16.86 17.47
CA ARG A 79 18.91 17.71 16.81
C ARG A 79 17.50 17.12 16.80
N GLY A 80 17.37 15.80 17.02
CA GLY A 80 16.10 15.08 16.93
C GLY A 80 15.62 14.93 15.48
N PRO A 81 14.50 14.24 15.24
CA PRO A 81 13.89 14.19 13.92
C PRO A 81 13.20 15.54 13.60
N ASN A 82 12.80 15.76 12.35
CA ASN A 82 12.01 16.92 11.96
C ASN A 82 10.77 17.07 12.87
N ALA A 83 10.40 18.31 13.22
CA ALA A 83 9.27 18.63 14.12
C ALA A 83 7.96 17.91 13.74
N LEU A 84 7.64 17.80 12.45
CA LEU A 84 6.44 17.09 11.97
C LEU A 84 6.46 15.60 12.37
N LEU A 85 7.64 15.01 12.49
CA LEU A 85 7.83 13.59 12.78
C LEU A 85 7.73 13.27 14.29
N GLN A 86 7.55 14.30 15.13
CA GLN A 86 7.52 14.18 16.60
C GLN A 86 6.11 14.20 17.18
N ASN A 87 5.07 14.33 16.35
CA ASN A 87 3.71 14.54 16.84
C ASN A 87 2.86 13.26 16.97
N HIS A 88 3.22 12.17 16.27
CA HIS A 88 2.36 10.98 16.22
C HIS A 88 3.14 9.65 16.17
N PRO A 89 2.74 8.62 16.96
CA PRO A 89 3.48 7.36 17.07
C PRO A 89 3.50 6.52 15.79
N LEU A 90 2.56 6.72 14.85
CA LEU A 90 2.59 6.03 13.56
C LEU A 90 3.85 6.33 12.75
N MET A 91 4.58 7.41 13.05
CA MET A 91 5.91 7.65 12.49
C MET A 91 6.91 6.53 12.81
N ALA A 92 6.71 5.83 13.93
CA ALA A 92 7.53 4.68 14.28
C ALA A 92 7.23 3.44 13.43
N LEU A 93 6.03 3.39 12.84
CA LEU A 93 5.51 2.17 12.20
C LEU A 93 5.57 2.25 10.67
N HIS A 94 5.00 3.30 10.07
CA HIS A 94 4.78 3.30 8.63
C HIS A 94 6.08 3.33 7.80
N PRO A 95 7.14 4.10 8.12
CA PRO A 95 8.35 4.09 7.29
C PRO A 95 9.04 2.72 7.30
N PRO A 96 9.29 2.06 8.45
CA PRO A 96 9.84 0.70 8.45
C PRO A 96 9.02 -0.30 7.64
N LEU A 97 7.69 -0.21 7.66
CA LEU A 97 6.83 -1.07 6.83
C LEU A 97 7.04 -0.81 5.34
N LEU A 98 7.09 0.45 4.91
CA LEU A 98 7.37 0.84 3.53
C LEU A 98 8.76 0.36 3.08
N TYR A 99 9.79 0.56 3.92
CA TYR A 99 11.15 0.09 3.65
C TYR A 99 11.22 -1.44 3.54
N LEU A 100 10.63 -2.18 4.49
CA LEU A 100 10.55 -3.64 4.39
C LEU A 100 9.83 -4.08 3.11
N GLY A 101 8.75 -3.38 2.74
CA GLY A 101 8.06 -3.55 1.47
C GLY A 101 9.02 -3.42 0.29
N TYR A 102 9.70 -2.29 0.15
CA TYR A 102 10.64 -2.04 -0.96
C TYR A 102 11.77 -3.08 -1.02
N VAL A 103 12.45 -3.29 0.11
CA VAL A 103 13.66 -4.11 0.17
C VAL A 103 13.38 -5.59 -0.09
N LEU A 104 12.29 -6.12 0.45
CA LEU A 104 11.99 -7.55 0.30
C LEU A 104 11.65 -7.94 -1.15
N PHE A 105 11.30 -6.99 -2.02
CA PHE A 105 11.15 -7.22 -3.46
C PHE A 105 12.46 -7.51 -4.18
N SER A 106 13.62 -7.21 -3.58
CA SER A 106 14.94 -7.61 -4.11
C SER A 106 15.08 -9.11 -4.29
N VAL A 107 14.43 -9.92 -3.45
CA VAL A 107 14.50 -11.38 -3.54
C VAL A 107 13.78 -11.89 -4.80
N PRO A 108 12.48 -11.59 -5.03
CA PRO A 108 11.82 -11.87 -6.32
C PRO A 108 12.63 -11.39 -7.53
N PHE A 109 13.15 -10.16 -7.49
CA PHE A 109 13.95 -9.61 -8.58
C PHE A 109 15.24 -10.39 -8.84
N ALA A 110 15.99 -10.73 -7.79
CA ALA A 110 17.25 -11.47 -7.91
C ALA A 110 17.05 -12.88 -8.50
N TYR A 111 15.97 -13.56 -8.10
CA TYR A 111 15.60 -14.85 -8.70
C TYR A 111 15.12 -14.72 -10.15
N ALA A 112 14.41 -13.63 -10.49
CA ALA A 112 14.02 -13.34 -11.86
C ALA A 112 15.26 -13.17 -12.75
N LEU A 113 16.23 -12.33 -12.34
CA LEU A 113 17.51 -12.17 -13.04
C LEU A 113 18.31 -13.47 -13.09
N SER A 114 18.38 -14.22 -11.99
CA SER A 114 19.02 -15.53 -11.96
C SER A 114 18.45 -16.48 -13.01
N SER A 115 17.12 -16.52 -13.14
CA SER A 115 16.46 -17.33 -14.18
C SER A 115 16.81 -16.87 -15.59
N LEU A 116 16.97 -15.56 -15.82
CA LEU A 116 17.37 -15.00 -17.11
C LEU A 116 18.85 -15.32 -17.42
N ILE A 117 19.74 -15.14 -16.46
CA ILE A 117 21.18 -15.42 -16.60
C ILE A 117 21.41 -16.89 -16.94
N LEU A 118 20.80 -17.80 -16.17
CA LEU A 118 20.95 -19.24 -16.39
C LEU A 118 20.18 -19.74 -17.61
N GLY A 119 19.09 -19.05 -17.99
CA GLY A 119 18.15 -19.57 -19.00
C GLY A 119 17.36 -20.79 -18.52
N GLU A 120 17.35 -21.03 -17.21
CA GLU A 120 16.72 -22.17 -16.57
C GLU A 120 15.75 -21.69 -15.48
N GLY A 121 15.02 -22.62 -14.88
CA GLY A 121 14.23 -22.39 -13.68
C GLY A 121 12.72 -22.50 -13.86
N GLY A 122 12.21 -22.45 -15.09
CA GLY A 122 10.77 -22.60 -15.39
C GLY A 122 9.91 -21.82 -14.39
N ASP A 123 8.92 -22.50 -13.79
CA ASP A 123 8.02 -21.90 -12.81
C ASP A 123 8.55 -22.04 -11.36
N ARG A 124 9.71 -22.68 -11.14
CA ARG A 124 10.24 -23.01 -9.78
C ARG A 124 10.65 -21.78 -8.99
N TRP A 125 11.20 -20.76 -9.65
CA TRP A 125 11.61 -19.53 -8.98
C TRP A 125 10.40 -18.78 -8.41
N LEU A 126 9.25 -18.81 -9.09
CA LEU A 126 8.00 -18.20 -8.63
C LEU A 126 7.53 -18.79 -7.30
N VAL A 127 7.60 -20.12 -7.18
CA VAL A 127 7.22 -20.82 -5.94
C VAL A 127 8.15 -20.43 -4.79
N ALA A 128 9.45 -20.32 -5.07
CA ALA A 128 10.47 -19.96 -4.07
C ALA A 128 10.32 -18.52 -3.56
N THR A 129 9.92 -17.58 -4.43
CA THR A 129 9.85 -16.15 -4.10
C THR A 129 8.45 -15.66 -3.73
N ARG A 130 7.40 -16.46 -3.95
CA ARG A 130 6.01 -16.09 -3.66
C ARG A 130 5.81 -15.47 -2.27
N ARG A 131 6.42 -16.06 -1.25
CA ARG A 131 6.26 -15.57 0.14
C ARG A 131 6.91 -14.19 0.32
N PHE A 132 8.06 -13.95 -0.31
CA PHE A 132 8.69 -12.65 -0.31
C PHE A 132 7.83 -11.62 -1.04
N ALA A 133 7.33 -11.96 -2.24
CA ALA A 133 6.45 -11.06 -3.00
C ALA A 133 5.17 -10.70 -2.22
N LEU A 134 4.53 -11.68 -1.57
CA LEU A 134 3.33 -11.45 -0.76
C LEU A 134 3.62 -10.65 0.51
N ALA A 135 4.70 -10.98 1.24
CA ALA A 135 5.08 -10.27 2.45
C ALA A 135 5.46 -8.81 2.14
N SER A 136 6.24 -8.61 1.09
CA SER A 136 6.62 -7.30 0.59
C SER A 136 5.39 -6.46 0.18
N TRP A 137 4.50 -7.02 -0.65
CA TRP A 137 3.26 -6.36 -1.05
C TRP A 137 2.36 -6.01 0.14
N ALA A 138 2.26 -6.89 1.14
CA ALA A 138 1.45 -6.68 2.33
C ALA A 138 2.02 -5.60 3.25
N LEU A 139 3.33 -5.63 3.50
CA LEU A 139 4.02 -4.62 4.32
C LEU A 139 3.96 -3.25 3.64
N LEU A 140 4.13 -3.20 2.32
CA LEU A 140 3.96 -1.99 1.54
C LEU A 140 2.53 -1.45 1.63
N GLY A 141 1.51 -2.30 1.44
CA GLY A 141 0.11 -1.89 1.51
C GLY A 141 -0.31 -1.40 2.90
N VAL A 142 0.08 -2.11 3.97
CA VAL A 142 -0.19 -1.69 5.35
C VAL A 142 0.61 -0.42 5.69
N GLY A 143 1.84 -0.31 5.19
CA GLY A 143 2.66 0.89 5.32
C GLY A 143 2.03 2.12 4.66
N ILE A 144 1.44 1.97 3.47
CA ILE A 144 0.71 3.05 2.78
C ILE A 144 -0.48 3.51 3.61
N VAL A 145 -1.32 2.59 4.12
CA VAL A 145 -2.48 2.97 4.95
C VAL A 145 -2.05 3.60 6.27
N ALA A 146 -1.02 3.07 6.92
CA ALA A 146 -0.48 3.65 8.15
C ALA A 146 0.16 5.03 7.91
N GLY A 147 0.76 5.26 6.74
CA GLY A 147 1.27 6.56 6.32
C GLY A 147 0.15 7.57 6.06
N ALA A 148 -0.91 7.16 5.38
CA ALA A 148 -2.11 7.97 5.18
C ALA A 148 -2.77 8.36 6.52
N TRP A 149 -2.81 7.44 7.50
CA TRP A 149 -3.30 7.73 8.84
C TRP A 149 -2.36 8.67 9.60
N TRP A 150 -1.05 8.50 9.49
CA TRP A 150 -0.08 9.43 10.06
C TRP A 150 -0.26 10.85 9.47
N SER A 151 -0.39 10.97 8.15
CA SER A 151 -0.62 12.23 7.44
C SER A 151 -1.89 12.91 7.93
N TYR A 152 -2.98 12.15 8.06
CA TYR A 152 -4.25 12.59 8.62
C TYR A 152 -4.08 13.16 10.04
N ALA A 153 -3.31 12.49 10.88
CA ALA A 153 -3.12 12.88 12.28
C ALA A 153 -2.14 14.05 12.50
N VAL A 154 -1.33 14.43 11.49
CA VAL A 154 -0.19 15.34 11.69
C VAL A 154 -0.22 16.58 10.79
N LEU A 155 -0.58 16.47 9.52
CA LEU A 155 -0.29 17.54 8.56
C LEU A 155 -1.28 18.73 8.61
N GLY A 156 -2.30 18.68 9.46
CA GLY A 156 -3.15 19.84 9.79
C GLY A 156 -4.03 20.39 8.65
N TRP A 157 -3.98 19.81 7.44
CA TRP A 157 -4.86 20.18 6.31
C TRP A 157 -6.15 19.35 6.23
N GLY A 158 -6.29 18.34 7.10
CA GLY A 158 -7.53 17.58 7.29
C GLY A 158 -7.82 16.49 6.25
N GLY A 159 -6.83 15.99 5.53
CA GLY A 159 -6.98 14.82 4.67
C GLY A 159 -5.86 13.79 4.86
N TYR A 160 -5.97 12.68 4.13
CA TYR A 160 -5.13 11.49 4.32
C TYR A 160 -4.31 11.12 3.07
N TRP A 161 -4.55 11.77 1.93
CA TRP A 161 -3.86 11.53 0.66
C TRP A 161 -3.94 12.78 -0.22
N ALA A 162 -2.82 13.21 -0.78
CA ALA A 162 -2.69 14.44 -1.56
C ALA A 162 -2.11 14.24 -2.96
N TRP A 163 -1.80 13.00 -3.36
CA TRP A 163 -1.09 12.67 -4.61
C TRP A 163 0.30 13.31 -4.68
N ASP A 164 0.96 13.47 -3.53
CA ASP A 164 2.30 14.04 -3.50
C ASP A 164 3.33 13.04 -4.07
N PRO A 165 4.49 13.52 -4.57
CA PRO A 165 5.50 12.63 -5.18
C PRO A 165 5.97 11.46 -4.30
N VAL A 166 5.99 11.61 -2.98
CA VAL A 166 6.40 10.55 -2.03
C VAL A 166 5.29 9.52 -1.84
N GLU A 167 4.03 9.96 -1.70
CA GLU A 167 2.85 9.10 -1.74
C GLU A 167 2.80 8.30 -3.06
N ASN A 168 2.99 8.98 -4.19
CA ASN A 168 2.99 8.37 -5.53
C ASN A 168 4.12 7.34 -5.68
N ALA A 169 5.31 7.66 -5.16
CA ALA A 169 6.44 6.74 -5.14
C ALA A 169 6.13 5.42 -4.42
N ALA A 170 5.29 5.44 -3.37
CA ALA A 170 4.88 4.25 -2.63
C ALA A 170 3.80 3.42 -3.34
N ILE A 171 2.83 4.07 -4.00
CA ILE A 171 1.71 3.35 -4.61
C ILE A 171 2.10 2.66 -5.94
N MET A 172 3.02 3.22 -6.72
CA MET A 172 3.46 2.64 -8.00
C MET A 172 4.01 1.20 -7.89
N PRO A 173 5.01 0.89 -7.03
CA PRO A 173 5.46 -0.49 -6.84
C PRO A 173 4.36 -1.39 -6.26
N TRP A 174 3.42 -0.85 -5.47
CA TRP A 174 2.30 -1.62 -4.95
C TRP A 174 1.31 -2.04 -6.07
N LEU A 175 1.03 -1.17 -7.02
CA LEU A 175 0.17 -1.47 -8.19
C LEU A 175 0.80 -2.54 -9.09
N THR A 176 2.08 -2.40 -9.44
CA THR A 176 2.81 -3.38 -10.26
C THR A 176 2.99 -4.73 -9.55
N ALA A 177 3.24 -4.71 -8.23
CA ALA A 177 3.25 -5.92 -7.40
C ALA A 177 1.89 -6.62 -7.37
N THR A 178 0.79 -5.85 -7.30
CA THR A 178 -0.57 -6.40 -7.32
C THR A 178 -0.84 -7.09 -8.66
N ALA A 179 -0.46 -6.46 -9.77
CA ALA A 179 -0.53 -7.07 -11.11
C ALA A 179 0.26 -8.39 -11.16
N TYR A 180 1.48 -8.41 -10.63
CA TYR A 180 2.32 -9.61 -10.58
C TYR A 180 1.69 -10.75 -9.77
N LEU A 181 1.16 -10.46 -8.57
CA LEU A 181 0.53 -11.46 -7.71
C LEU A 181 -0.71 -12.11 -8.34
N HIS A 182 -1.37 -11.41 -9.26
CA HIS A 182 -2.49 -11.94 -10.04
C HIS A 182 -2.02 -12.68 -11.29
N SER A 183 -1.06 -12.13 -12.04
CA SER A 183 -0.55 -12.73 -13.27
C SER A 183 0.24 -14.03 -13.00
N VAL A 184 0.94 -14.14 -11.88
CA VAL A 184 1.64 -15.38 -11.49
C VAL A 184 0.68 -16.57 -11.32
N MET A 185 -0.59 -16.32 -10.98
CA MET A 185 -1.60 -17.37 -10.89
C MET A 185 -1.93 -17.97 -12.26
N VAL A 186 -1.84 -17.17 -13.32
CA VAL A 186 -2.06 -17.63 -14.69
C VAL A 186 -0.87 -18.45 -15.15
N GLU A 187 0.36 -18.02 -14.87
CA GLU A 187 1.55 -18.80 -15.19
C GLU A 187 1.56 -20.17 -14.47
N GLU A 188 1.31 -20.21 -13.16
CA GLU A 188 1.30 -21.47 -12.41
C GLU A 188 0.24 -22.47 -12.89
N LYS A 189 -0.91 -21.99 -13.38
CA LYS A 189 -2.04 -22.84 -13.77
C LYS A 189 -2.11 -23.16 -15.26
N ARG A 190 -1.61 -22.25 -16.10
CA ARG A 190 -1.79 -22.29 -17.55
C ARG A 190 -0.46 -22.20 -18.30
N ARG A 191 0.64 -21.88 -17.61
CA ARG A 191 1.98 -21.66 -18.19
C ARG A 191 1.96 -20.61 -19.31
N LEU A 192 1.21 -19.54 -19.08
CA LEU A 192 1.13 -18.35 -19.93
C LEU A 192 1.70 -17.14 -19.18
N LEU A 193 1.99 -16.05 -19.91
CA LEU A 193 2.44 -14.75 -19.37
C LEU A 193 3.82 -14.79 -18.71
N ARG A 194 4.71 -15.69 -19.13
CA ARG A 194 6.04 -15.87 -18.51
C ARG A 194 6.91 -14.61 -18.60
N THR A 195 7.02 -14.06 -19.80
CA THR A 195 7.78 -12.82 -20.05
C THR A 195 7.14 -11.62 -19.35
N TRP A 196 5.82 -11.60 -19.27
CA TRP A 196 5.07 -10.54 -18.58
C TRP A 196 5.33 -10.56 -17.06
N ASN A 197 5.34 -11.73 -16.42
CA ASN A 197 5.65 -11.84 -14.99
C ASN A 197 7.09 -11.39 -14.67
N LEU A 198 8.06 -11.71 -15.53
CA LEU A 198 9.43 -11.19 -15.40
C LEU A 198 9.46 -9.66 -15.52
N THR A 199 8.73 -9.11 -16.50
CA THR A 199 8.61 -7.66 -16.72
C THR A 199 8.04 -6.96 -15.48
N LEU A 200 6.95 -7.50 -14.91
CA LEU A 200 6.31 -6.94 -13.72
C LEU A 200 7.23 -6.96 -12.50
N VAL A 201 7.98 -8.04 -12.27
CA VAL A 201 8.94 -8.11 -11.15
C VAL A 201 10.08 -7.10 -11.34
N ILE A 202 10.60 -6.97 -12.56
CA ILE A 202 11.63 -5.98 -12.89
C ILE A 202 11.10 -4.57 -12.67
N ALA A 203 9.91 -4.25 -13.21
CA ALA A 203 9.27 -2.95 -13.06
C ALA A 203 8.98 -2.63 -11.58
N THR A 204 8.44 -3.60 -10.83
CA THR A 204 8.16 -3.44 -9.39
C THR A 204 9.42 -3.04 -8.64
N PHE A 205 10.52 -3.79 -8.81
CA PHE A 205 11.76 -3.47 -8.11
C PHE A 205 12.39 -2.15 -8.59
N ALA A 206 12.40 -1.88 -9.89
CA ALA A 206 12.87 -0.61 -10.43
C ALA A 206 12.11 0.59 -9.85
N LEU A 207 10.79 0.47 -9.68
CA LEU A 207 9.95 1.50 -9.04
C LEU A 207 10.28 1.70 -7.55
N THR A 208 10.74 0.68 -6.83
CA THR A 208 11.23 0.87 -5.44
C THR A 208 12.53 1.69 -5.38
N ILE A 209 13.42 1.50 -6.36
CA ILE A 209 14.66 2.28 -6.48
C ILE A 209 14.34 3.71 -6.94
N LEU A 210 13.43 3.87 -7.91
CA LEU A 210 12.93 5.19 -8.31
C LEU A 210 12.28 5.91 -7.13
N GLY A 211 11.45 5.23 -6.34
CA GLY A 211 10.85 5.81 -5.14
C GLY A 211 11.91 6.26 -4.13
N THR A 212 12.94 5.43 -3.90
CA THR A 212 14.08 5.81 -3.05
C THR A 212 14.78 7.06 -3.58
N PHE A 213 15.05 7.13 -4.89
CA PHE A 213 15.60 8.31 -5.55
C PHE A 213 14.72 9.55 -5.35
N LEU A 214 13.42 9.49 -5.63
CA LEU A 214 12.50 10.62 -5.49
C LEU A 214 12.46 11.14 -4.05
N THR A 215 12.42 10.23 -3.06
CA THR A 215 12.31 10.62 -1.65
C THR A 215 13.60 11.17 -1.03
N ARG A 216 14.79 10.84 -1.57
CA ARG A 216 16.08 11.15 -0.92
C ARG A 216 17.02 12.05 -1.72
N SER A 217 16.76 12.26 -3.02
CA SER A 217 17.59 13.12 -3.87
C SER A 217 17.29 14.62 -3.72
N GLY A 218 16.12 14.98 -3.19
CA GLY A 218 15.65 16.38 -3.18
C GLY A 218 15.20 16.89 -4.56
N VAL A 219 15.09 16.02 -5.56
CA VAL A 219 14.71 16.42 -6.93
C VAL A 219 13.25 16.82 -7.07
N VAL A 220 12.37 16.36 -6.17
CA VAL A 220 10.94 16.68 -6.15
C VAL A 220 10.57 17.54 -4.95
N ASN A 221 9.69 18.51 -5.16
CA ASN A 221 9.02 19.24 -4.08
C ASN A 221 7.92 18.34 -3.48
N SER A 222 8.08 17.94 -2.22
CA SER A 222 7.10 17.13 -1.49
C SER A 222 7.05 17.53 -0.02
N VAL A 223 5.85 17.58 0.54
CA VAL A 223 5.61 17.81 1.98
C VAL A 223 6.08 16.64 2.86
N HIS A 224 6.31 15.47 2.25
CA HIS A 224 6.83 14.27 2.88
C HIS A 224 8.34 14.07 2.64
N SER A 225 9.02 15.05 2.03
CA SER A 225 10.47 15.04 1.87
C SER A 225 11.14 15.76 3.03
N PHE A 226 11.59 14.99 4.04
CA PHE A 226 12.19 15.54 5.26
C PHE A 226 13.73 15.63 5.22
N THR A 227 14.35 15.02 4.21
CA THR A 227 15.81 14.95 4.07
C THR A 227 16.20 14.99 2.60
N GLN A 228 17.30 15.67 2.27
CA GLN A 228 17.84 15.72 0.91
C GLN A 228 19.36 15.46 0.97
N SER A 229 19.93 14.85 -0.07
CA SER A 229 21.38 14.69 -0.17
C SER A 229 21.91 14.54 -1.59
N ALA A 230 23.24 14.63 -1.68
CA ALA A 230 24.01 14.44 -2.89
C ALA A 230 24.06 12.99 -3.40
N ILE A 231 23.33 12.03 -2.81
CA ILE A 231 23.32 10.62 -3.27
C ILE A 231 22.42 10.40 -4.50
N GLY A 232 21.60 11.38 -4.86
CA GLY A 232 20.65 11.30 -5.98
C GLY A 232 21.26 10.77 -7.28
N PRO A 233 22.39 11.31 -7.76
CA PRO A 233 23.06 10.81 -8.98
C PRO A 233 23.48 9.34 -8.90
N LEU A 234 23.94 8.86 -7.73
CA LEU A 234 24.31 7.45 -7.54
C LEU A 234 23.09 6.53 -7.61
N LEU A 235 21.97 6.92 -6.98
CA LEU A 235 20.71 6.19 -7.05
C LEU A 235 20.15 6.16 -8.48
N LEU A 236 20.21 7.28 -9.20
CA LEU A 236 19.78 7.35 -10.60
C LEU A 236 20.67 6.50 -11.51
N GLY A 237 21.99 6.57 -11.35
CA GLY A 237 22.94 5.73 -12.09
C GLY A 237 22.70 4.24 -11.83
N TYR A 238 22.43 3.87 -10.58
CA TYR A 238 22.06 2.50 -10.22
C TYR A 238 20.73 2.06 -10.85
N LEU A 239 19.71 2.91 -10.84
CA LEU A 239 18.44 2.64 -11.51
C LEU A 239 18.63 2.40 -13.03
N VAL A 240 19.41 3.27 -13.69
CA VAL A 240 19.71 3.14 -15.13
C VAL A 240 20.46 1.84 -15.41
N ALA A 241 21.53 1.54 -14.65
CA ALA A 241 22.30 0.32 -14.80
C ALA A 241 21.43 -0.94 -14.59
N LEU A 242 20.57 -0.90 -13.57
CA LEU A 242 19.62 -1.96 -13.27
C LEU A 242 18.64 -2.18 -14.42
N LEU A 243 18.04 -1.12 -14.97
CA LEU A 243 17.11 -1.20 -16.09
C LEU A 243 17.79 -1.73 -17.35
N VAL A 244 18.96 -1.19 -17.71
CA VAL A 244 19.72 -1.64 -18.88
C VAL A 244 20.07 -3.12 -18.77
N LEU A 245 20.61 -3.56 -17.62
CA LEU A 245 20.97 -4.96 -17.40
C LEU A 245 19.75 -5.89 -17.43
N SER A 246 18.70 -5.54 -16.67
CA SER A 246 17.53 -6.41 -16.51
C SER A 246 16.68 -6.50 -17.78
N VAL A 247 16.42 -5.37 -18.43
CA VAL A 247 15.68 -5.32 -19.71
C VAL A 247 16.52 -5.93 -20.83
N GLY A 248 17.83 -5.65 -20.89
CA GLY A 248 18.74 -6.26 -21.86
C GLY A 248 18.75 -7.79 -21.76
N LEU A 249 18.87 -8.33 -20.54
CA LEU A 249 18.78 -9.78 -20.30
C LEU A 249 17.41 -10.36 -20.66
N LEU A 250 16.33 -9.64 -20.34
CA LEU A 250 14.96 -10.05 -20.66
C LEU A 250 14.77 -10.13 -22.18
N LEU A 251 15.14 -9.09 -22.92
CA LEU A 251 15.04 -9.04 -24.37
C LEU A 251 15.87 -10.15 -25.02
N TRP A 252 17.12 -10.34 -24.56
CA TRP A 252 18.00 -11.40 -25.06
C TRP A 252 17.45 -12.82 -24.85
N ARG A 253 16.72 -13.06 -23.75
CA ARG A 253 16.17 -14.38 -23.42
C ARG A 253 14.71 -14.58 -23.80
N SER A 254 14.01 -13.52 -24.23
CA SER A 254 12.56 -13.52 -24.47
C SER A 254 12.12 -14.61 -25.47
N SER A 255 12.86 -14.79 -26.56
CA SER A 255 12.56 -15.77 -27.62
C SER A 255 12.63 -17.23 -27.17
N ARG A 256 13.30 -17.52 -26.04
CA ARG A 256 13.40 -18.88 -25.48
C ARG A 256 12.35 -19.17 -24.41
N ARG A 257 11.45 -18.22 -24.15
CA ARG A 257 10.43 -18.29 -23.10
C ARG A 257 9.05 -18.27 -23.73
N GLU A 258 8.76 -19.32 -24.47
CA GLU A 258 7.45 -19.51 -25.06
C GLU A 258 6.43 -19.91 -23.99
N ASP A 259 5.25 -19.33 -24.14
CA ASP A 259 4.06 -19.72 -23.41
C ASP A 259 3.57 -21.09 -23.93
N ALA A 260 2.96 -21.89 -23.06
CA ALA A 260 2.54 -23.25 -23.42
C ALA A 260 1.35 -23.30 -24.41
N GLY A 261 0.78 -22.16 -24.78
CA GLY A 261 -0.35 -22.06 -25.72
C GLY A 261 -0.85 -20.63 -25.87
N ALA A 262 -1.99 -20.47 -26.55
CA ALA A 262 -2.65 -19.17 -26.72
C ALA A 262 -3.58 -18.83 -25.55
N LEU A 263 -3.88 -17.54 -25.40
CA LEU A 263 -4.95 -17.07 -24.51
C LEU A 263 -6.29 -17.67 -24.94
N GLY A 264 -7.10 -18.06 -23.95
CA GLY A 264 -8.45 -18.60 -24.18
C GLY A 264 -9.45 -17.54 -24.64
N ALA A 265 -10.75 -17.88 -24.59
CA ALA A 265 -11.82 -16.98 -25.00
C ALA A 265 -11.77 -15.61 -24.26
N PRO A 266 -12.25 -14.50 -24.88
CA PRO A 266 -12.23 -13.17 -24.27
C PRO A 266 -12.97 -13.08 -22.92
N LEU A 267 -14.05 -13.84 -22.74
CA LEU A 267 -14.80 -13.96 -21.49
C LEU A 267 -14.32 -15.15 -20.66
N SER A 268 -13.01 -15.20 -20.39
CA SER A 268 -12.38 -16.22 -19.56
C SER A 268 -11.65 -15.59 -18.38
N ARG A 269 -11.39 -16.42 -17.36
CA ARG A 269 -10.60 -15.98 -16.22
C ARG A 269 -9.19 -15.53 -16.61
N GLU A 270 -8.56 -16.20 -17.58
CA GLU A 270 -7.25 -15.81 -18.13
C GLU A 270 -7.28 -14.41 -18.74
N ALA A 271 -8.28 -14.13 -19.59
CA ALA A 271 -8.42 -12.84 -20.26
C ALA A 271 -8.70 -11.70 -19.26
N VAL A 272 -9.53 -11.95 -18.23
CA VAL A 272 -9.79 -10.95 -17.19
C VAL A 272 -8.54 -10.66 -16.35
N PHE A 273 -7.72 -11.67 -16.04
CA PHE A 273 -6.43 -11.43 -15.37
C PHE A 273 -5.51 -10.56 -16.23
N LEU A 274 -5.42 -10.83 -17.54
CA LEU A 274 -4.63 -10.01 -18.45
C LEU A 274 -5.15 -8.57 -18.52
N PHE A 275 -6.46 -8.39 -18.70
CA PHE A 275 -7.07 -7.06 -18.78
C PHE A 275 -6.87 -6.28 -17.47
N GLN A 276 -7.04 -6.92 -16.31
CA GLN A 276 -6.73 -6.33 -15.02
C GLN A 276 -5.26 -5.89 -14.92
N ASN A 277 -4.33 -6.69 -15.43
CA ASN A 277 -2.91 -6.35 -15.46
C ASN A 277 -2.64 -5.10 -16.31
N VAL A 278 -3.29 -4.99 -17.47
CA VAL A 278 -3.21 -3.78 -18.31
C VAL A 278 -3.72 -2.55 -17.56
N VAL A 279 -4.84 -2.66 -16.85
CA VAL A 279 -5.40 -1.54 -16.07
C VAL A 279 -4.46 -1.13 -14.92
N PHE A 280 -3.87 -2.10 -14.19
CA PHE A 280 -2.85 -1.79 -13.18
C PHE A 280 -1.62 -1.09 -13.77
N MET A 281 -1.21 -1.49 -14.97
CA MET A 281 -0.05 -0.87 -15.63
C MET A 281 -0.37 0.51 -16.17
N ALA A 282 -1.59 0.72 -16.67
CA ALA A 282 -2.08 2.04 -17.04
C ALA A 282 -2.05 2.98 -15.84
N ALA A 283 -2.64 2.57 -14.70
CA ALA A 283 -2.61 3.32 -13.44
C ALA A 283 -1.19 3.64 -12.97
N THR A 284 -0.29 2.65 -13.02
CA THR A 284 1.12 2.87 -12.66
C THR A 284 1.77 3.90 -13.58
N LEU A 285 1.56 3.78 -14.90
CA LEU A 285 2.16 4.65 -15.89
C LEU A 285 1.64 6.08 -15.77
N THR A 286 0.34 6.27 -15.52
CA THR A 286 -0.26 7.60 -15.35
C THR A 286 0.22 8.28 -14.07
N VAL A 287 0.34 7.55 -12.97
CA VAL A 287 0.98 8.06 -11.75
C VAL A 287 2.45 8.41 -12.00
N LEU A 288 3.20 7.54 -12.69
CA LEU A 288 4.60 7.75 -13.02
C LEU A 288 4.80 9.01 -13.88
N LEU A 289 4.03 9.14 -14.96
CA LEU A 289 4.08 10.29 -15.86
C LEU A 289 3.69 11.57 -15.13
N GLY A 290 2.60 11.57 -14.37
CA GLY A 290 2.19 12.73 -13.57
C GLY A 290 3.24 13.15 -12.54
N THR A 291 3.94 12.19 -11.95
CA THR A 291 4.98 12.44 -10.95
C THR A 291 6.29 12.96 -11.56
N LEU A 292 6.70 12.42 -12.71
CA LEU A 292 7.97 12.78 -13.35
C LEU A 292 7.86 13.97 -14.33
N TYR A 293 6.67 14.28 -14.83
CA TYR A 293 6.48 15.36 -15.79
C TYR A 293 7.01 16.72 -15.31
N PRO A 294 6.77 17.16 -14.05
CA PRO A 294 7.40 18.37 -13.51
C PRO A 294 8.92 18.41 -13.69
N LEU A 295 9.60 17.28 -13.45
CA LEU A 295 11.06 17.18 -13.55
C LEU A 295 11.54 17.34 -14.99
N PHE A 296 10.83 16.73 -15.94
CA PHE A 296 11.14 16.88 -17.37
C PHE A 296 10.87 18.30 -17.86
N ALA A 297 9.76 18.91 -17.43
CA ALA A 297 9.42 20.27 -17.81
C ALA A 297 10.44 21.27 -17.27
N GLU A 298 10.86 21.13 -16.01
CA GLU A 298 11.90 21.96 -15.40
C GLU A 298 13.24 21.78 -16.12
N ALA A 299 13.64 20.55 -16.44
CA ALA A 299 14.90 20.28 -17.14
C ALA A 299 14.97 20.88 -18.56
N ILE A 300 13.84 20.99 -19.26
CA ILE A 300 13.78 21.50 -20.64
C ILE A 300 13.53 23.01 -20.67
N SER A 301 12.60 23.50 -19.85
CA SER A 301 12.09 24.88 -19.92
C SER A 301 12.56 25.78 -18.78
N GLY A 302 13.14 25.22 -17.72
CA GLY A 302 13.44 25.93 -16.48
C GLY A 302 12.21 26.29 -15.64
N ALA A 303 11.00 25.99 -16.11
CA ALA A 303 9.77 26.30 -15.40
C ALA A 303 9.47 25.21 -14.34
N GLN A 304 9.30 25.64 -13.09
CA GLN A 304 8.82 24.77 -12.03
C GLN A 304 7.30 24.60 -12.15
N LEU A 305 6.89 23.39 -12.50
CA LEU A 305 5.48 22.99 -12.56
C LEU A 305 5.14 22.08 -11.39
N SER A 306 3.86 22.02 -11.04
CA SER A 306 3.34 21.02 -10.11
C SER A 306 2.07 20.42 -10.71
N ILE A 307 1.99 19.08 -10.68
CA ILE A 307 0.78 18.35 -11.04
C ILE A 307 0.06 17.99 -9.74
N GLY A 308 -1.11 18.59 -9.52
CA GLY A 308 -1.91 18.37 -8.33
C GLY A 308 -2.95 17.26 -8.47
N GLY A 309 -3.65 16.98 -7.37
CA GLY A 309 -4.70 15.96 -7.25
C GLY A 309 -5.73 15.89 -8.39
N PRO A 310 -6.25 17.01 -8.95
CA PRO A 310 -7.24 16.94 -10.02
C PRO A 310 -6.83 16.17 -11.28
N TYR A 311 -5.53 16.14 -11.60
CA TYR A 311 -5.02 15.31 -12.71
C TYR A 311 -5.16 13.83 -12.38
N PHE A 312 -4.65 13.43 -11.21
CA PHE A 312 -4.67 12.04 -10.77
C PHE A 312 -6.10 11.55 -10.55
N ASP A 313 -6.96 12.33 -9.89
CA ASP A 313 -8.35 11.95 -9.66
C ASP A 313 -9.11 11.70 -10.97
N ARG A 314 -8.87 12.53 -11.99
CA ARG A 314 -9.51 12.39 -13.30
C ARG A 314 -9.14 11.08 -14.01
N VAL A 315 -7.94 10.56 -13.77
CA VAL A 315 -7.41 9.38 -14.46
C VAL A 315 -7.54 8.12 -13.59
N GLU A 316 -7.14 8.18 -12.33
CA GLU A 316 -7.08 7.06 -11.41
C GLU A 316 -8.47 6.62 -10.90
N VAL A 317 -9.43 7.54 -10.72
CA VAL A 317 -10.78 7.15 -10.26
C VAL A 317 -11.48 6.21 -11.26
N PRO A 318 -11.54 6.51 -12.57
CA PRO A 318 -12.07 5.57 -13.56
C PRO A 318 -11.32 4.22 -13.58
N LEU A 319 -9.99 4.23 -13.49
CA LEU A 319 -9.18 3.01 -13.47
C LEU A 319 -9.44 2.17 -12.21
N ALA A 320 -9.56 2.81 -11.04
CA ALA A 320 -9.90 2.17 -9.78
C ALA A 320 -11.31 1.55 -9.81
N LEU A 321 -12.31 2.25 -10.38
CA LEU A 321 -13.65 1.69 -10.59
C LEU A 321 -13.62 0.47 -11.52
N ALA A 322 -12.84 0.53 -12.61
CA ALA A 322 -12.64 -0.61 -13.49
C ALA A 322 -11.99 -1.79 -12.75
N LEU A 323 -10.97 -1.56 -11.93
CA LEU A 323 -10.34 -2.59 -11.11
C LEU A 323 -11.29 -3.20 -10.08
N LEU A 324 -12.13 -2.39 -9.42
CA LEU A 324 -13.18 -2.87 -8.50
C LEU A 324 -14.20 -3.76 -9.22
N PHE A 325 -14.63 -3.37 -10.42
CA PHE A 325 -15.51 -4.19 -11.23
C PHE A 325 -14.87 -5.54 -11.60
N LEU A 326 -13.64 -5.52 -12.12
CA LEU A 326 -12.90 -6.73 -12.49
C LEU A 326 -12.61 -7.64 -11.29
N MET A 327 -12.44 -7.06 -10.10
CA MET A 327 -12.26 -7.79 -8.84
C MET A 327 -13.47 -8.67 -8.50
N GLY A 328 -14.69 -8.24 -8.83
CA GLY A 328 -15.91 -9.04 -8.67
C GLY A 328 -16.13 -10.03 -9.82
N VAL A 329 -15.79 -9.65 -11.06
CA VAL A 329 -16.00 -10.48 -12.25
C VAL A 329 -15.02 -11.66 -12.32
N GLY A 330 -13.72 -11.41 -12.14
CA GLY A 330 -12.67 -12.40 -12.36
C GLY A 330 -12.84 -13.71 -11.57
N PRO A 331 -13.13 -13.67 -10.26
CA PRO A 331 -13.32 -14.87 -9.45
C PRO A 331 -14.50 -15.75 -9.88
N GLN A 332 -15.53 -15.17 -10.49
CA GLN A 332 -16.74 -15.86 -10.91
C GLN A 332 -16.55 -16.61 -12.23
N LEU A 333 -15.80 -16.04 -13.18
CA LEU A 333 -15.61 -16.63 -14.50
C LEU A 333 -14.85 -17.96 -14.45
N PRO A 334 -15.26 -19.00 -15.19
CA PRO A 334 -14.49 -20.23 -15.36
C PRO A 334 -13.23 -20.01 -16.23
N TRP A 335 -12.31 -20.97 -16.18
CA TRP A 335 -11.18 -21.05 -17.12
C TRP A 335 -11.71 -21.46 -18.51
N HIS A 336 -11.13 -20.94 -19.59
CA HIS A 336 -11.48 -21.22 -21.01
C HIS A 336 -12.81 -20.65 -21.54
N GLY A 337 -13.62 -19.97 -20.73
CA GLY A 337 -14.80 -19.24 -21.20
C GLY A 337 -16.10 -19.61 -20.48
N ALA A 338 -17.05 -18.67 -20.44
CA ALA A 338 -18.34 -18.83 -19.77
C ALA A 338 -19.49 -18.96 -20.78
N SER A 339 -20.45 -19.85 -20.50
CA SER A 339 -21.75 -19.87 -21.20
C SER A 339 -22.69 -18.80 -20.64
N ARG A 340 -23.66 -18.34 -21.45
CA ARG A 340 -24.67 -17.35 -21.03
C ARG A 340 -25.40 -17.75 -19.74
N ALA A 341 -25.87 -19.00 -19.66
CA ALA A 341 -26.54 -19.52 -18.47
C ALA A 341 -25.64 -19.51 -17.22
N THR A 342 -24.33 -19.71 -17.39
CA THR A 342 -23.36 -19.63 -16.29
C THR A 342 -23.21 -18.19 -15.80
N LEU A 343 -23.13 -17.23 -16.73
CA LEU A 343 -23.03 -15.81 -16.41
C LEU A 343 -24.28 -15.33 -15.66
N GLU A 344 -25.47 -15.64 -16.16
CA GLU A 344 -26.73 -15.27 -15.49
C GLU A 344 -26.75 -15.80 -14.05
N ARG A 345 -26.55 -17.11 -13.86
CA ARG A 345 -26.53 -17.73 -12.53
C ARG A 345 -25.49 -17.12 -11.58
N GLN A 346 -24.32 -16.72 -12.08
CA GLN A 346 -23.25 -16.17 -11.26
C GLN A 346 -23.46 -14.71 -10.91
N PHE A 347 -24.02 -13.91 -11.84
CA PHE A 347 -24.07 -12.46 -11.72
C PHE A 347 -25.43 -11.88 -11.34
N THR A 348 -26.53 -12.65 -11.31
CA THR A 348 -27.85 -12.13 -10.86
C THR A 348 -27.79 -11.54 -9.45
N ALA A 349 -27.37 -12.31 -8.45
CA ALA A 349 -27.33 -11.83 -7.07
C ALA A 349 -26.31 -10.68 -6.85
N PRO A 350 -25.10 -10.71 -7.43
CA PRO A 350 -24.19 -9.58 -7.38
C PRO A 350 -24.74 -8.33 -8.07
N ALA A 351 -25.45 -8.45 -9.19
CA ALA A 351 -26.08 -7.32 -9.87
C ALA A 351 -27.20 -6.70 -9.02
N LEU A 352 -28.02 -7.51 -8.35
CA LEU A 352 -29.02 -7.02 -7.40
C LEU A 352 -28.36 -6.33 -6.20
N ALA A 353 -27.26 -6.88 -5.67
CA ALA A 353 -26.49 -6.24 -4.61
C ALA A 353 -25.86 -4.92 -5.07
N ALA A 354 -25.48 -4.80 -6.35
CA ALA A 354 -24.99 -3.56 -6.93
C ALA A 354 -26.08 -2.48 -6.98
N ALA A 355 -27.29 -2.86 -7.44
CA ALA A 355 -28.44 -1.96 -7.42
C ALA A 355 -28.79 -1.52 -6.00
N ALA A 356 -28.79 -2.44 -5.03
CA ALA A 356 -29.00 -2.13 -3.62
C ALA A 356 -27.91 -1.18 -3.08
N GLY A 357 -26.64 -1.40 -3.42
CA GLY A 357 -25.53 -0.51 -3.06
C GLY A 357 -25.72 0.91 -3.60
N ALA A 358 -26.09 1.04 -4.88
CA ALA A 358 -26.40 2.34 -5.49
C ALA A 358 -27.57 3.04 -4.78
N LEU A 359 -28.63 2.30 -4.46
CA LEU A 359 -29.78 2.82 -3.72
C LEU A 359 -29.38 3.29 -2.31
N VAL A 360 -28.52 2.55 -1.61
CA VAL A 360 -27.98 2.95 -0.30
C VAL A 360 -27.18 4.26 -0.43
N ALA A 361 -26.36 4.40 -1.48
CA ALA A 361 -25.63 5.64 -1.72
C ALA A 361 -26.58 6.83 -1.85
N LEU A 362 -27.56 6.72 -2.75
CA LEU A 362 -28.54 7.78 -3.00
C LEU A 362 -29.39 8.09 -1.76
N ALA A 363 -29.88 7.06 -1.07
CA ALA A 363 -30.68 7.21 0.16
C ALA A 363 -29.87 7.85 1.30
N SER A 364 -28.56 7.64 1.32
CA SER A 364 -27.69 8.30 2.29
C SER A 364 -27.45 9.78 1.97
N GLY A 365 -27.73 10.24 0.75
CA GLY A 365 -27.44 11.60 0.27
C GLY A 365 -26.18 11.73 -0.59
N THR A 366 -25.57 10.61 -0.99
CA THR A 366 -24.41 10.59 -1.90
C THR A 366 -24.89 10.70 -3.35
N THR A 367 -24.53 11.78 -4.05
CA THR A 367 -25.09 12.08 -5.39
C THR A 367 -24.07 12.05 -6.55
N GLY A 368 -22.77 12.01 -6.27
CA GLY A 368 -21.73 11.96 -7.30
C GLY A 368 -21.67 10.61 -8.04
N VAL A 369 -21.44 10.63 -9.36
CA VAL A 369 -21.38 9.43 -10.20
C VAL A 369 -20.34 8.43 -9.69
N ALA A 370 -19.10 8.87 -9.48
CA ALA A 370 -18.04 7.98 -9.01
C ALA A 370 -18.35 7.37 -7.62
N PRO A 371 -18.73 8.15 -6.59
CA PRO A 371 -19.16 7.59 -5.30
C PRO A 371 -20.33 6.60 -5.39
N VAL A 372 -21.39 6.92 -6.15
CA VAL A 372 -22.54 6.01 -6.33
C VAL A 372 -22.11 4.70 -7.01
N LEU A 373 -21.26 4.78 -8.04
CA LEU A 373 -20.69 3.60 -8.68
C LEU A 373 -19.81 2.81 -7.70
N THR A 374 -19.03 3.46 -6.84
CA THR A 374 -18.23 2.77 -5.82
C THR A 374 -19.12 1.97 -4.87
N TYR A 375 -20.24 2.53 -4.40
CA TYR A 375 -21.19 1.79 -3.57
C TYR A 375 -21.84 0.61 -4.31
N ALA A 376 -22.20 0.79 -5.58
CA ALA A 376 -22.73 -0.28 -6.41
C ALA A 376 -21.70 -1.41 -6.57
N LEU A 377 -20.46 -1.06 -6.91
CA LEU A 377 -19.38 -2.03 -7.08
C LEU A 377 -18.97 -2.67 -5.76
N ALA A 378 -19.04 -1.95 -4.64
CA ALA A 378 -18.84 -2.52 -3.32
C ALA A 378 -19.87 -3.62 -3.02
N GLY A 379 -21.16 -3.32 -3.22
CA GLY A 379 -22.23 -4.32 -3.10
C GLY A 379 -22.02 -5.54 -4.01
N PHE A 380 -21.64 -5.28 -5.27
CA PHE A 380 -21.31 -6.32 -6.25
C PHE A 380 -20.16 -7.23 -5.79
N VAL A 381 -19.02 -6.64 -5.40
CA VAL A 381 -17.82 -7.38 -4.99
C VAL A 381 -18.07 -8.12 -3.67
N THR A 382 -18.71 -7.49 -2.68
CA THR A 382 -19.05 -8.16 -1.42
C THR A 382 -19.97 -9.35 -1.66
N ALA A 383 -20.98 -9.24 -2.52
CA ALA A 383 -21.85 -10.35 -2.87
C ALA A 383 -21.10 -11.49 -3.56
N THR A 384 -20.17 -11.19 -4.49
CA THR A 384 -19.34 -12.24 -5.12
C THR A 384 -18.43 -12.94 -4.12
N ILE A 385 -17.84 -12.22 -3.15
CA ILE A 385 -17.04 -12.79 -2.06
C ILE A 385 -17.91 -13.72 -1.21
N VAL A 386 -19.08 -13.26 -0.75
CA VAL A 386 -20.01 -14.06 0.06
C VAL A 386 -20.42 -15.33 -0.67
N GLN A 387 -20.69 -15.25 -1.99
CA GLN A 387 -20.99 -16.43 -2.79
C GLN A 387 -19.83 -17.45 -2.83
N GLU A 388 -18.59 -16.98 -2.96
CA GLU A 388 -17.41 -17.86 -2.98
C GLU A 388 -17.22 -18.59 -1.64
N PHE A 389 -17.40 -17.90 -0.52
CA PHE A 389 -17.39 -18.53 0.81
C PHE A 389 -18.54 -19.53 0.97
N ALA A 390 -19.77 -19.15 0.59
CA ALA A 390 -20.94 -20.02 0.71
C ALA A 390 -20.81 -21.29 -0.15
N ARG A 391 -20.32 -21.17 -1.39
CA ARG A 391 -20.03 -22.31 -2.27
C ARG A 391 -18.92 -23.19 -1.68
N GLY A 392 -17.85 -22.57 -1.16
CA GLY A 392 -16.75 -23.27 -0.51
C GLY A 392 -17.21 -24.11 0.69
N VAL A 393 -18.00 -23.52 1.59
CA VAL A 393 -18.55 -24.23 2.76
C VAL A 393 -19.46 -25.37 2.31
N ARG A 394 -20.42 -25.11 1.41
CA ARG A 394 -21.35 -26.14 0.91
C ARG A 394 -20.61 -27.32 0.30
N ALA A 395 -19.62 -27.08 -0.57
CA ALA A 395 -18.84 -28.13 -1.20
C ALA A 395 -18.10 -29.01 -0.19
N ARG A 396 -17.59 -28.42 0.91
CA ARG A 396 -16.93 -29.20 1.97
C ARG A 396 -17.91 -30.01 2.79
N ARG A 397 -19.07 -29.46 3.10
CA ARG A 397 -20.13 -30.19 3.81
C ARG A 397 -20.58 -31.41 3.01
N THR A 398 -20.74 -31.27 1.70
CA THR A 398 -21.18 -32.37 0.83
C THR A 398 -20.08 -33.40 0.57
N LEU A 399 -18.83 -32.98 0.32
CA LEU A 399 -17.74 -33.91 -0.03
C LEU A 399 -17.06 -34.57 1.19
N HIS A 400 -17.12 -33.94 2.37
CA HIS A 400 -16.37 -34.39 3.54
C HIS A 400 -17.22 -34.57 4.80
N GLY A 401 -18.54 -34.34 4.73
CA GLY A 401 -19.44 -34.49 5.88
C GLY A 401 -19.14 -33.54 7.05
N GLU A 402 -18.37 -32.47 6.80
CA GLU A 402 -17.95 -31.54 7.85
C GLU A 402 -19.13 -30.69 8.38
N GLY A 403 -19.12 -30.36 9.68
CA GLY A 403 -20.04 -29.36 10.24
C GLY A 403 -19.79 -27.96 9.66
N GLY A 404 -20.78 -27.07 9.69
CA GLY A 404 -20.70 -25.75 9.05
C GLY A 404 -19.52 -24.88 9.51
N ALA A 405 -19.32 -24.77 10.81
CA ALA A 405 -18.20 -24.01 11.39
C ALA A 405 -16.84 -24.63 11.05
N THR A 406 -16.73 -25.96 11.13
CA THR A 406 -15.51 -26.70 10.78
C THR A 406 -15.17 -26.54 9.29
N ALA A 407 -16.18 -26.63 8.43
CA ALA A 407 -16.03 -26.42 6.99
C ALA A 407 -15.50 -25.02 6.69
N PHE A 408 -16.05 -23.98 7.33
CA PHE A 408 -15.58 -22.59 7.20
C PHE A 408 -14.13 -22.42 7.65
N ALA A 409 -13.77 -22.89 8.85
CA ALA A 409 -12.39 -22.80 9.36
C ALA A 409 -11.39 -23.54 8.45
N ASN A 410 -11.79 -24.69 7.91
CA ASN A 410 -10.95 -25.47 7.01
C ASN A 410 -10.77 -24.84 5.61
N LEU A 411 -11.59 -23.86 5.21
CA LEU A 411 -11.35 -23.08 3.98
C LEU A 411 -10.02 -22.35 4.07
N PHE A 412 -9.77 -21.64 5.18
CA PHE A 412 -8.53 -20.92 5.41
C PHE A 412 -7.34 -21.86 5.59
N ARG A 413 -7.49 -22.92 6.40
CA ARG A 413 -6.37 -23.85 6.67
C ARG A 413 -5.91 -24.58 5.42
N ARG A 414 -6.83 -25.01 4.54
CA ARG A 414 -6.46 -25.80 3.35
C ARG A 414 -6.22 -24.97 2.09
N ASN A 415 -6.85 -23.80 1.99
CA ASN A 415 -6.81 -22.93 0.81
C ASN A 415 -6.53 -21.46 1.18
N GLY A 416 -5.59 -21.23 2.10
CA GLY A 416 -5.26 -19.91 2.64
C GLY A 416 -5.02 -18.86 1.56
N ARG A 417 -4.29 -19.20 0.48
CA ARG A 417 -4.08 -18.32 -0.68
C ARG A 417 -5.38 -17.76 -1.27
N ARG A 418 -6.40 -18.61 -1.45
CA ARG A 418 -7.66 -18.20 -2.10
C ARG A 418 -8.53 -17.37 -1.15
N TYR A 419 -8.78 -17.89 0.05
CA TYR A 419 -9.69 -17.25 0.99
C TYR A 419 -9.06 -16.05 1.69
N GLY A 420 -7.74 -16.05 1.91
CA GLY A 420 -6.99 -14.85 2.31
C GLY A 420 -7.05 -13.76 1.24
N GLY A 421 -6.95 -14.11 -0.04
CA GLY A 421 -7.16 -13.17 -1.15
C GLY A 421 -8.56 -12.54 -1.16
N TYR A 422 -9.62 -13.30 -0.84
CA TYR A 422 -10.96 -12.73 -0.70
C TYR A 422 -11.11 -11.80 0.51
N VAL A 423 -10.43 -12.09 1.62
CA VAL A 423 -10.37 -11.17 2.77
C VAL A 423 -9.67 -9.87 2.38
N VAL A 424 -8.56 -9.94 1.64
CA VAL A 424 -7.88 -8.76 1.06
C VAL A 424 -8.85 -7.95 0.20
N HIS A 425 -9.56 -8.59 -0.74
CA HIS A 425 -10.50 -7.90 -1.62
C HIS A 425 -11.62 -7.21 -0.83
N PHE A 426 -12.12 -7.84 0.24
CA PHE A 426 -13.09 -7.19 1.12
C PHE A 426 -12.50 -5.96 1.82
N GLY A 427 -11.25 -6.02 2.27
CA GLY A 427 -10.54 -4.86 2.81
C GLY A 427 -10.42 -3.71 1.79
N ILE A 428 -10.16 -4.01 0.53
CA ILE A 428 -10.16 -3.01 -0.56
C ILE A 428 -11.55 -2.40 -0.77
N VAL A 429 -12.63 -3.19 -0.65
CA VAL A 429 -14.01 -2.66 -0.70
C VAL A 429 -14.26 -1.66 0.43
N LEU A 430 -13.81 -1.95 1.66
CA LEU A 430 -13.93 -1.03 2.79
C LEU A 430 -13.15 0.28 2.55
N VAL A 431 -11.92 0.17 2.06
CA VAL A 431 -11.09 1.34 1.68
C VAL A 431 -11.79 2.17 0.61
N ALA A 432 -12.29 1.54 -0.45
CA ALA A 432 -12.97 2.24 -1.54
C ALA A 432 -14.23 2.98 -1.07
N LEU A 433 -15.05 2.33 -0.24
CA LEU A 433 -16.24 2.95 0.36
C LEU A 433 -15.86 4.13 1.26
N ALA A 434 -14.84 3.98 2.10
CA ALA A 434 -14.36 5.04 2.98
C ALA A 434 -13.93 6.26 2.16
N VAL A 435 -13.06 6.06 1.16
CA VAL A 435 -12.56 7.14 0.28
C VAL A 435 -13.67 7.80 -0.52
N ALA A 436 -14.56 7.02 -1.14
CA ALA A 436 -15.65 7.57 -1.92
C ALA A 436 -16.62 8.40 -1.08
N THR A 437 -16.88 7.98 0.17
CA THR A 437 -17.82 8.65 1.06
C THR A 437 -17.20 9.88 1.69
N SER A 438 -15.98 9.78 2.23
CA SER A 438 -15.27 10.91 2.84
C SER A 438 -15.13 12.05 1.85
N GLN A 439 -14.69 11.78 0.61
CA GLN A 439 -14.52 12.81 -0.41
C GLN A 439 -15.83 13.42 -0.90
N ALA A 440 -16.90 12.63 -0.96
CA ALA A 440 -18.19 13.11 -1.45
C ALA A 440 -19.00 13.90 -0.42
N ARG A 441 -18.72 13.70 0.88
CA ARG A 441 -19.63 14.12 1.96
C ARG A 441 -18.97 14.85 3.13
N THR A 442 -17.69 15.19 3.02
CA THR A 442 -17.05 16.03 4.03
C THR A 442 -17.80 17.36 4.13
N ALA A 443 -18.25 17.70 5.33
CA ALA A 443 -18.77 19.03 5.64
C ALA A 443 -17.67 19.83 6.35
N GLU A 444 -17.49 21.09 5.98
CA GLU A 444 -16.47 21.94 6.59
C GLU A 444 -16.97 23.35 6.88
N ALA A 445 -16.42 23.95 7.93
CA ALA A 445 -16.64 25.34 8.29
C ALA A 445 -15.36 25.93 8.88
N GLU A 446 -15.12 27.21 8.61
CA GLU A 446 -13.99 27.96 9.16
C GLU A 446 -14.50 29.29 9.72
N ARG A 447 -14.09 29.63 10.94
CA ARG A 447 -14.52 30.85 11.61
C ARG A 447 -13.49 31.31 12.64
N THR A 448 -13.33 32.64 12.74
CA THR A 448 -12.66 33.29 13.86
C THR A 448 -13.63 33.45 15.03
N LEU A 449 -13.25 32.91 16.19
CA LEU A 449 -14.07 32.82 17.40
C LEU A 449 -13.33 33.51 18.55
N ALA A 450 -14.05 34.26 19.37
CA ALA A 450 -13.62 34.63 20.72
C ALA A 450 -14.00 33.52 21.71
N PRO A 451 -13.33 33.41 22.88
CA PRO A 451 -13.76 32.53 23.95
C PRO A 451 -15.25 32.74 24.28
N GLY A 452 -16.02 31.66 24.30
CA GLY A 452 -17.48 31.64 24.44
C GLY A 452 -18.23 31.53 23.12
N ASP A 453 -17.65 31.93 21.99
CA ASP A 453 -18.29 31.85 20.68
C ASP A 453 -18.36 30.40 20.16
N THR A 454 -19.34 30.17 19.29
CA THR A 454 -19.61 28.84 18.70
C THR A 454 -19.58 28.83 17.17
N LEU A 455 -19.23 27.68 16.62
CA LEU A 455 -19.31 27.31 15.21
C LEU A 455 -20.13 26.03 15.09
N SER A 456 -21.08 25.96 14.16
CA SER A 456 -21.85 24.74 13.90
C SER A 456 -21.54 24.18 12.52
N VAL A 457 -21.31 22.86 12.43
CA VAL A 457 -20.98 22.15 11.18
C VAL A 457 -21.39 20.68 11.28
N GLY A 458 -22.06 20.16 10.24
CA GLY A 458 -22.37 18.72 10.13
C GLY A 458 -23.14 18.10 11.31
N GLY A 459 -23.96 18.90 12.03
CA GLY A 459 -24.70 18.44 13.22
C GLY A 459 -23.92 18.53 14.54
N TYR A 460 -22.71 19.09 14.52
CA TYR A 460 -21.92 19.43 15.69
C TYR A 460 -21.93 20.93 15.96
N THR A 461 -21.86 21.30 17.24
CA THR A 461 -21.60 22.64 17.72
C THR A 461 -20.28 22.63 18.48
N VAL A 462 -19.35 23.46 18.01
CA VAL A 462 -17.99 23.61 18.54
C VAL A 462 -17.89 24.97 19.20
N GLN A 463 -17.62 25.00 20.51
CA GLN A 463 -17.38 26.22 21.26
C GLN A 463 -15.89 26.37 21.56
N LEU A 464 -15.34 27.55 21.31
CA LEU A 464 -14.02 27.90 21.83
C LEU A 464 -14.15 28.24 23.31
N VAL A 465 -13.61 27.41 24.20
CA VAL A 465 -13.65 27.66 25.64
C VAL A 465 -12.54 28.61 26.04
N ALA A 466 -11.31 28.32 25.63
CA ALA A 466 -10.14 29.12 25.95
C ALA A 466 -9.00 28.90 24.95
N LEU A 467 -8.06 29.85 24.94
CA LEU A 467 -6.73 29.68 24.34
C LEU A 467 -5.70 29.72 25.46
N ARG A 468 -4.78 28.76 25.46
CA ARG A 468 -3.72 28.69 26.48
C ARG A 468 -2.36 28.40 25.87
N ALA A 469 -1.36 29.11 26.36
CA ALA A 469 0.04 28.82 26.08
C ALA A 469 0.53 27.71 27.04
N VAL A 470 1.20 26.71 26.48
CA VAL A 470 1.76 25.57 27.21
C VAL A 470 3.25 25.52 26.90
N HIS A 471 4.07 25.70 27.93
CA HIS A 471 5.52 25.59 27.83
C HIS A 471 5.95 24.19 28.29
N GLU A 472 6.64 23.46 27.42
CA GLU A 472 7.26 22.17 27.74
C GLU A 472 8.77 22.25 27.46
N PRO A 473 9.62 21.43 28.11
CA PRO A 473 11.08 21.52 27.96
C PRO A 473 11.61 21.40 26.52
N GLN A 474 10.80 20.85 25.60
CA GLN A 474 11.21 20.55 24.22
C GLN A 474 10.38 21.31 23.17
N ARG A 475 9.35 22.08 23.57
CA ARG A 475 8.45 22.80 22.66
C ARG A 475 7.53 23.77 23.41
N ASP A 476 7.10 24.80 22.69
CA ASP A 476 6.04 25.71 23.09
C ASP A 476 4.78 25.39 22.29
N SER A 477 3.60 25.47 22.90
CA SER A 477 2.34 25.19 22.21
C SER A 477 1.28 26.21 22.56
N VAL A 478 0.49 26.61 21.56
CA VAL A 478 -0.78 27.31 21.79
C VAL A 478 -1.90 26.35 21.52
N VAL A 479 -2.70 26.08 22.55
CA VAL A 479 -3.79 25.10 22.54
C VAL A 479 -5.12 25.83 22.58
N ALA A 480 -6.03 25.47 21.67
CA ALA A 480 -7.42 25.88 21.72
C ALA A 480 -8.23 24.78 22.43
N ASP A 481 -8.79 25.09 23.59
CA ASP A 481 -9.67 24.16 24.31
C ASP A 481 -11.08 24.29 23.75
N LEU A 482 -11.56 23.23 23.11
CA LEU A 482 -12.86 23.19 22.45
C LEU A 482 -13.84 22.30 23.21
N ALA A 483 -15.04 22.82 23.46
CA ALA A 483 -16.17 22.02 23.90
C ALA A 483 -17.02 21.66 22.68
N ILE A 484 -17.26 20.37 22.49
CA ILE A 484 -18.01 19.82 21.36
C ILE A 484 -19.33 19.28 21.89
N ALA A 485 -20.43 19.73 21.31
CA ALA A 485 -21.77 19.19 21.54
C ALA A 485 -22.35 18.67 20.21
N GLY A 486 -23.13 17.59 20.27
CA GLY A 486 -23.79 17.00 19.11
C GLY A 486 -23.42 15.53 18.84
N ASN A 487 -24.22 14.86 18.02
CA ASN A 487 -24.06 13.45 17.62
C ASN A 487 -23.96 12.42 18.78
N GLY A 488 -24.58 12.74 19.93
CA GLY A 488 -24.83 11.78 21.03
C GLY A 488 -23.81 11.75 22.16
N ALA A 489 -22.74 12.54 22.12
CA ALA A 489 -21.82 12.70 23.25
C ALA A 489 -21.14 14.07 23.25
N ASP A 490 -21.01 14.67 24.44
CA ASP A 490 -20.18 15.86 24.63
C ASP A 490 -18.71 15.44 24.75
N GLN A 491 -17.84 16.14 24.03
CA GLN A 491 -16.41 15.83 24.00
C GLN A 491 -15.57 17.10 24.12
N GLN A 492 -14.31 16.95 24.50
CA GLN A 492 -13.33 18.03 24.46
C GLN A 492 -12.23 17.69 23.47
N LEU A 493 -11.88 18.67 22.63
CA LEU A 493 -10.78 18.57 21.68
C LEU A 493 -9.80 19.72 21.90
N HIS A 494 -8.52 19.43 21.65
CA HIS A 494 -7.42 20.35 21.93
C HIS A 494 -6.53 20.53 20.70
N PRO A 495 -7.03 21.08 19.57
CA PRO A 495 -6.15 21.43 18.47
C PRO A 495 -5.13 22.48 18.92
N ALA A 496 -3.91 22.37 18.41
CA ALA A 496 -2.81 23.22 18.84
C ALA A 496 -1.89 23.61 17.69
N LEU A 497 -1.16 24.71 17.89
CA LEU A 497 0.01 25.08 17.10
C LEU A 497 1.25 24.91 17.98
N VAL A 498 2.17 24.05 17.55
CA VAL A 498 3.32 23.60 18.32
C VAL A 498 4.60 24.16 17.69
N GLN A 499 5.33 24.99 18.43
CA GLN A 499 6.61 25.54 18.03
C GLN A 499 7.75 24.77 18.69
N TYR A 500 8.66 24.25 17.88
CA TYR A 500 9.88 23.60 18.35
C TYR A 500 11.05 24.60 18.36
N PRO A 501 11.99 24.52 19.32
CA PRO A 501 13.09 25.50 19.48
C PRO A 501 13.94 25.71 18.23
N ASN A 502 14.06 24.67 17.38
CA ASN A 502 14.90 24.67 16.18
C ASN A 502 14.11 24.92 14.88
N THR A 503 12.86 25.39 14.98
CA THR A 503 11.98 25.62 13.82
C THR A 503 11.37 27.01 13.84
N THR A 504 11.32 27.65 12.68
CA THR A 504 10.75 29.00 12.51
C THR A 504 9.23 29.02 12.35
N GLN A 505 8.63 27.88 11.98
CA GLN A 505 7.18 27.75 11.79
C GLN A 505 6.59 26.82 12.84
N ALA A 506 5.41 27.19 13.37
CA ALA A 506 4.63 26.32 14.22
C ALA A 506 4.00 25.19 13.40
N VAL A 507 3.99 24.00 13.96
CA VAL A 507 3.39 22.80 13.38
C VAL A 507 1.99 22.60 13.96
N GLY A 508 1.01 22.43 13.09
CA GLY A 508 -0.35 22.08 13.50
C GLY A 508 -0.42 20.71 14.16
N SER A 509 -1.14 20.63 15.27
CA SER A 509 -1.56 19.38 15.91
C SER A 509 -3.09 19.37 15.94
N PRO A 510 -3.75 18.65 15.02
CA PRO A 510 -5.21 18.64 14.94
C PRO A 510 -5.85 17.96 16.16
N GLY A 511 -7.05 18.40 16.54
CA GLY A 511 -7.89 17.69 17.49
C GLY A 511 -8.85 16.78 16.73
N ILE A 512 -8.80 15.47 16.97
CA ILE A 512 -9.57 14.47 16.22
C ILE A 512 -10.43 13.66 17.20
N ALA A 513 -11.75 13.76 17.07
CA ALA A 513 -12.68 12.81 17.68
C ALA A 513 -13.02 11.74 16.65
N ALA A 514 -12.36 10.57 16.76
CA ALA A 514 -12.55 9.47 15.83
C ALA A 514 -13.85 8.71 16.13
N GLY A 515 -14.63 8.42 15.08
CA GLY A 515 -15.91 7.73 15.19
C GLY A 515 -16.09 6.65 14.13
N ALA A 516 -17.01 5.72 14.38
CA ALA A 516 -17.34 4.68 13.39
C ALA A 516 -18.14 5.23 12.19
N ARG A 517 -18.90 6.31 12.39
CA ARG A 517 -19.71 6.95 11.35
C ARG A 517 -18.98 8.12 10.70
N ASP A 518 -18.40 8.98 11.52
CA ASP A 518 -17.74 10.20 11.10
C ASP A 518 -16.66 10.58 12.13
N ASP A 519 -15.61 11.22 11.64
CA ASP A 519 -14.56 11.83 12.44
C ASP A 519 -14.79 13.35 12.48
N LEU A 520 -14.74 13.94 13.67
CA LEU A 520 -14.70 15.40 13.83
C LEU A 520 -13.24 15.85 13.91
N TYR A 521 -12.82 16.61 12.91
CA TYR A 521 -11.45 17.07 12.73
C TYR A 521 -11.37 18.58 12.95
N THR A 522 -10.57 19.01 13.91
CA THR A 522 -10.45 20.42 14.32
C THR A 522 -9.01 20.91 14.13
N ILE A 523 -8.85 22.11 13.59
CA ILE A 523 -7.57 22.73 13.27
C ILE A 523 -7.55 24.15 13.85
N LEU A 524 -6.49 24.47 14.58
CA LEU A 524 -6.16 25.84 14.95
C LEU A 524 -5.35 26.46 13.81
N ALA A 525 -5.97 27.31 13.00
CA ALA A 525 -5.35 27.90 11.82
C ALA A 525 -4.58 29.19 12.13
N ALA A 526 -5.13 30.04 13.01
CA ALA A 526 -4.52 31.29 13.46
C ALA A 526 -5.04 31.68 14.84
N TYR A 527 -4.33 32.55 15.55
CA TYR A 527 -4.73 33.05 16.86
C TYR A 527 -4.14 34.44 17.14
N ASP A 528 -4.74 35.13 18.11
CA ASP A 528 -4.18 36.35 18.68
C ASP A 528 -2.96 36.03 19.56
N ALA A 529 -1.76 36.29 19.04
CA ALA A 529 -0.51 36.04 19.74
C ALA A 529 -0.23 36.99 20.92
N ARG A 530 -0.96 38.12 21.05
CA ARG A 530 -0.70 39.11 22.09
C ARG A 530 -1.60 38.93 23.31
N GLY A 531 -2.90 38.74 23.07
CA GLY A 531 -3.91 38.71 24.13
C GLY A 531 -4.69 37.40 24.21
N HIS A 532 -4.47 36.46 23.28
CA HIS A 532 -5.28 35.24 23.18
C HIS A 532 -6.80 35.52 23.11
N ALA A 533 -7.18 36.67 22.55
CA ALA A 533 -8.56 37.13 22.52
C ALA A 533 -9.43 36.41 21.46
N TRP A 534 -8.81 35.80 20.45
CA TRP A 534 -9.51 35.08 19.39
C TRP A 534 -8.64 33.99 18.75
N ALA A 535 -9.29 33.00 18.14
CA ALA A 535 -8.69 31.98 17.28
C ALA A 535 -9.53 31.72 16.02
N THR A 536 -8.85 31.53 14.89
CA THR A 536 -9.45 30.99 13.67
C THR A 536 -9.39 29.47 13.71
N LEU A 537 -10.57 28.86 13.75
CA LEU A 537 -10.74 27.41 13.78
C LEU A 537 -11.32 26.93 12.46
N ARG A 538 -10.73 25.87 11.91
CA ARG A 538 -11.31 25.09 10.81
C ARG A 538 -11.77 23.75 11.34
N VAL A 539 -13.03 23.41 11.08
CA VAL A 539 -13.66 22.17 11.55
C VAL A 539 -14.21 21.40 10.36
N ARG A 540 -13.90 20.11 10.29
CA ARG A 540 -14.36 19.19 9.23
C ARG A 540 -15.03 17.98 9.87
N VAL A 541 -16.17 17.58 9.31
CA VAL A 541 -16.87 16.34 9.66
C VAL A 541 -16.68 15.38 8.50
N ILE A 542 -15.88 14.35 8.72
CA ILE A 542 -15.37 13.48 7.64
C ILE A 542 -15.96 12.07 7.83
N PRO A 543 -16.93 11.65 6.99
CA PRO A 543 -17.61 10.38 7.18
C PRO A 543 -16.74 9.19 6.78
N LEU A 544 -16.88 8.11 7.55
CA LEU A 544 -16.32 6.77 7.31
C LEU A 544 -14.79 6.67 7.19
N VAL A 545 -14.00 7.69 7.57
CA VAL A 545 -12.53 7.62 7.50
C VAL A 545 -11.97 6.49 8.35
N SER A 546 -12.55 6.20 9.52
CA SER A 546 -12.14 5.06 10.34
C SER A 546 -12.20 3.71 9.61
N TRP A 547 -13.08 3.57 8.60
CA TRP A 547 -13.17 2.36 7.77
C TRP A 547 -12.04 2.24 6.75
N LEU A 548 -11.35 3.34 6.40
CA LEU A 548 -10.11 3.30 5.63
C LEU A 548 -9.04 2.53 6.40
N TRP A 549 -8.89 2.86 7.69
CA TRP A 549 -7.94 2.22 8.60
C TRP A 549 -8.31 0.76 8.85
N ALA A 550 -9.60 0.49 9.13
CA ALA A 550 -10.10 -0.87 9.29
C ALA A 550 -9.88 -1.72 8.03
N GLY A 551 -10.11 -1.15 6.84
CA GLY A 551 -9.85 -1.78 5.55
C GLY A 551 -8.37 -2.17 5.38
N GLY A 552 -7.44 -1.27 5.74
CA GLY A 552 -6.01 -1.58 5.79
C GLY A 552 -5.66 -2.74 6.73
N GLY A 553 -6.26 -2.78 7.92
CA GLY A 553 -6.12 -3.90 8.85
C GLY A 553 -6.63 -5.23 8.27
N VAL A 554 -7.79 -5.21 7.61
CA VAL A 554 -8.37 -6.38 6.94
C VAL A 554 -7.48 -6.87 5.79
N ILE A 555 -6.87 -5.97 5.01
CA ILE A 555 -5.90 -6.32 3.98
C ILE A 555 -4.70 -7.06 4.59
N GLY A 556 -4.13 -6.53 5.69
CA GLY A 556 -3.03 -7.19 6.41
C GLY A 556 -3.39 -8.59 6.90
N ILE A 557 -4.56 -8.75 7.53
CA ILE A 557 -5.07 -10.04 8.02
C ILE A 557 -5.27 -11.03 6.85
N GLY A 558 -5.87 -10.58 5.75
CA GLY A 558 -6.05 -11.40 4.55
C GLY A 558 -4.72 -11.87 3.95
N ALA A 559 -3.72 -11.00 3.94
CA ALA A 559 -2.37 -11.33 3.47
C ALA A 559 -1.70 -12.40 4.35
N LEU A 560 -1.87 -12.32 5.68
CA LEU A 560 -1.38 -13.35 6.61
C LEU A 560 -2.00 -14.71 6.29
N PHE A 561 -3.33 -14.78 6.10
CA PHE A 561 -4.00 -16.01 5.68
C PHE A 561 -3.50 -16.51 4.32
N ALA A 562 -3.22 -15.61 3.38
CA ALA A 562 -2.69 -15.97 2.06
C ALA A 562 -1.23 -16.47 2.07
N ALA A 563 -0.50 -16.18 3.14
CA ALA A 563 0.87 -16.62 3.38
C ALA A 563 0.96 -17.99 4.08
N LEU A 564 -0.12 -18.43 4.75
CA LEU A 564 -0.13 -19.71 5.47
C LEU A 564 0.17 -20.89 4.54
N PRO A 565 1.12 -21.78 4.92
CA PRO A 565 1.38 -22.99 4.16
C PRO A 565 0.15 -23.92 4.20
N PRO A 566 -0.22 -24.56 3.08
CA PRO A 566 -1.18 -25.65 3.15
C PRO A 566 -0.58 -26.78 4.01
N PRO A 567 -1.39 -27.48 4.82
CA PRO A 567 -0.92 -28.62 5.58
C PRO A 567 -0.28 -29.62 4.61
N ARG A 568 0.91 -30.15 4.98
CA ARG A 568 1.60 -31.19 4.21
C ARG A 568 0.60 -32.32 3.96
N ARG A 569 0.32 -32.63 2.70
CA ARG A 569 -0.39 -33.88 2.38
C ARG A 569 0.49 -35.01 2.91
N ARG A 570 -0.02 -35.82 3.85
CA ARG A 570 0.58 -37.14 4.11
C ARG A 570 0.62 -37.83 2.76
N THR A 571 1.81 -38.21 2.31
CA THR A 571 1.99 -39.18 1.23
C THR A 571 1.19 -40.41 1.65
N VAL A 572 0.08 -40.66 0.96
CA VAL A 572 -0.60 -41.95 1.08
C VAL A 572 0.35 -42.91 0.39
N GLU A 573 1.08 -43.71 1.17
CA GLU A 573 1.72 -44.91 0.65
C GLU A 573 0.60 -45.79 0.11
N LEU A 574 0.43 -45.81 -1.21
CA LEU A 574 -0.34 -46.85 -1.86
C LEU A 574 0.43 -48.14 -1.61
N ALA A 575 -0.09 -49.00 -0.74
CA ALA A 575 0.39 -50.36 -0.59
C ALA A 575 0.28 -51.02 -1.97
N VAL A 576 1.41 -51.14 -2.68
CA VAL A 576 1.51 -51.95 -3.87
C VAL A 576 1.36 -53.38 -3.38
N ALA A 577 0.15 -53.93 -3.47
CA ALA A 577 -0.08 -55.34 -3.27
C ALA A 577 0.83 -56.09 -4.25
N HIS A 578 1.90 -56.70 -3.73
CA HIS A 578 2.69 -57.68 -4.47
C HIS A 578 1.74 -58.82 -4.84
N ALA A 579 1.29 -58.84 -6.09
CA ALA A 579 0.73 -60.04 -6.67
C ALA A 579 1.85 -61.10 -6.67
N ALA A 580 1.68 -62.13 -5.85
CA ALA A 580 2.55 -63.30 -5.88
C ALA A 580 2.55 -63.88 -7.29
N ALA A 581 3.74 -64.00 -7.89
CA ALA A 581 3.90 -64.68 -9.16
C ALA A 581 3.48 -66.15 -9.02
N PRO A 582 2.74 -66.73 -9.98
CA PRO A 582 2.41 -68.14 -9.93
C PRO A 582 3.69 -68.96 -10.15
N ALA A 583 3.91 -69.94 -9.27
CA ALA A 583 5.01 -70.91 -9.38
C ALA A 583 4.87 -71.72 -10.68
N LYS A 584 6.01 -71.94 -11.35
CA LYS A 584 6.17 -72.97 -12.38
C LYS A 584 6.80 -74.20 -11.76
#